data_AF-A0A0K8SA28-F1
#
_entry.id   AF-A0A0K8SA28-F1
#
_cell.length_a   1.000
_cell.length_b   1.000
_cell.length_c   1.000
_cell.angle_alpha   90.00
_cell.angle_beta   90.00
_cell.angle_gamma   90.00
#
_symmetry.space_group_name_H-M   'P 1'
#
loop_
_entity.id
_entity.type
_entity.pdbx_description
1 polymer ?
#
loop_
_entity_poly.entity_id
_entity_poly.type
_entity_poly.pdbx_seq_one_letter_code
_entity_poly.pdbx_strand_id
1 'polypeptide(L)'
;MLLSRIKPALGPNLAEAPSSNKSVPSLDQFLANRDFTGAITILEFEHSTGRNTEMTDRWLGYCAFHLGDYKRAMQIYETMLHMTNPPSDTLVNLACCYFFLGLYSQAEKILDKVSDSPLKTRLQFHLCHKMGDEVKLIEFHKKLQNIPEDMLSLAALHYLRSH
;
A
#
# COMPACT_ATOMS: atom_id res chain seq x y z
N MET A 1 -46.54 -17.83 -44.14
CA MET A 1 -47.57 -17.31 -43.22
C MET A 1 -47.83 -18.36 -42.14
N LEU A 2 -47.58 -18.04 -40.87
CA LEU A 2 -48.38 -18.44 -39.70
C LEU A 2 -47.64 -17.98 -38.43
N LEU A 3 -48.02 -16.79 -37.98
CA LEU A 3 -47.66 -16.20 -36.68
C LEU A 3 -48.34 -17.01 -35.57
N SER A 4 -47.55 -17.65 -34.70
CA SER A 4 -48.02 -18.17 -33.42
C SER A 4 -47.60 -17.21 -32.31
N ARG A 5 -48.60 -16.54 -31.72
CA ARG A 5 -48.46 -15.55 -30.65
C ARG A 5 -48.22 -16.27 -29.32
N ILE A 6 -47.04 -16.14 -28.74
CA ILE A 6 -46.81 -16.46 -27.33
C ILE A 6 -46.99 -15.15 -26.54
N LYS A 7 -48.01 -15.13 -25.67
CA LYS A 7 -48.34 -14.01 -24.78
C LYS A 7 -47.21 -13.78 -23.76
N PRO A 8 -46.91 -12.53 -23.36
CA PRO A 8 -46.06 -12.26 -22.21
C PRO A 8 -46.86 -12.48 -20.93
N ALA A 9 -46.34 -13.28 -20.00
CA ALA A 9 -46.89 -13.39 -18.65
C ALA A 9 -46.28 -12.30 -17.78
N LEU A 10 -47.11 -11.37 -17.33
CA LEU A 10 -46.80 -10.33 -16.36
C LEU A 10 -47.07 -10.84 -14.93
N GLY A 11 -45.96 -11.02 -14.18
CA GLY A 11 -45.80 -10.75 -12.73
C GLY A 11 -46.24 -11.82 -11.70
N PRO A 12 -45.89 -11.66 -10.39
CA PRO A 12 -44.91 -10.74 -9.78
C PRO A 12 -43.85 -11.46 -8.91
N ASN A 13 -42.93 -10.70 -8.31
CA ASN A 13 -41.79 -11.08 -7.45
C ASN A 13 -40.44 -11.21 -8.16
N LEU A 14 -40.08 -10.18 -8.93
CA LEU A 14 -38.73 -9.64 -8.76
C LEU A 14 -38.69 -9.09 -7.33
N ALA A 15 -38.03 -9.81 -6.43
CA ALA A 15 -37.58 -9.20 -5.19
C ALA A 15 -36.87 -7.91 -5.60
N GLU A 16 -37.43 -6.77 -5.17
CA GLU A 16 -36.77 -5.48 -5.29
C GLU A 16 -35.38 -5.66 -4.70
N ALA A 17 -34.37 -5.72 -5.57
CA ALA A 17 -33.00 -5.55 -5.13
C ALA A 17 -33.02 -4.24 -4.33
N PRO A 18 -32.57 -4.23 -3.07
CA PRO A 18 -32.64 -3.02 -2.27
C PRO A 18 -31.96 -1.94 -3.07
N SER A 19 -32.72 -0.89 -3.38
CA SER A 19 -32.22 0.36 -3.94
C SER A 19 -31.33 0.98 -2.87
N SER A 20 -30.15 0.40 -2.71
CA SER A 20 -29.04 1.09 -2.10
C SER A 20 -28.83 2.29 -3.01
N ASN A 21 -29.17 3.47 -2.52
CA ASN A 21 -28.51 4.68 -2.95
C ASN A 21 -27.03 4.40 -2.77
N LYS A 22 -26.37 3.84 -3.80
CA LYS A 22 -24.94 3.55 -3.79
C LYS A 22 -24.25 4.90 -3.95
N SER A 23 -24.26 5.67 -2.87
CA SER A 23 -23.35 6.78 -2.70
C SER A 23 -21.96 6.29 -3.05
N VAL A 24 -21.23 7.05 -3.86
CA VAL A 24 -19.83 6.77 -4.15
C VAL A 24 -19.11 6.52 -2.81
N PRO A 25 -18.44 5.36 -2.62
CA PRO A 25 -17.78 5.08 -1.36
C PRO A 25 -16.73 6.15 -1.02
N SER A 26 -16.51 6.40 0.26
CA SER A 26 -15.47 7.35 0.69
C SER A 26 -14.07 6.74 0.54
N LEU A 27 -13.03 7.59 0.55
CA LEU A 27 -11.64 7.14 0.56
C LEU A 27 -11.38 6.12 1.68
N ASP A 28 -11.85 6.39 2.90
CA ASP A 28 -11.67 5.50 4.05
C ASP A 28 -12.32 4.13 3.82
N GLN A 29 -13.44 4.06 3.12
CA GLN A 29 -14.10 2.79 2.78
C GLN A 29 -13.29 1.99 1.77
N PHE A 30 -12.71 2.66 0.76
CA PHE A 30 -11.80 2.01 -0.18
C PHE A 30 -10.55 1.47 0.53
N LEU A 31 -9.94 2.26 1.41
CA LEU A 31 -8.77 1.86 2.19
C LEU A 31 -9.08 0.70 3.14
N ALA A 32 -10.21 0.74 3.85
CA ALA A 32 -10.64 -0.33 4.75
C ALA A 32 -10.87 -1.66 4.00
N ASN A 33 -11.42 -1.57 2.79
CA ASN A 33 -11.64 -2.73 1.92
C ASN A 33 -10.38 -3.15 1.14
N ARG A 34 -9.26 -2.44 1.29
CA ARG A 34 -8.02 -2.62 0.52
C ARG A 34 -8.22 -2.52 -1.00
N ASP A 35 -9.25 -1.79 -1.42
CA ASP A 35 -9.49 -1.46 -2.81
C ASP A 35 -8.68 -0.21 -3.17
N PHE A 36 -7.38 -0.43 -3.35
CA PHE A 36 -6.41 0.61 -3.66
C PHE A 36 -6.62 1.23 -5.04
N THR A 37 -7.18 0.48 -5.98
CA THR A 37 -7.54 1.00 -7.31
C THR A 37 -8.65 2.03 -7.18
N GLY A 38 -9.71 1.72 -6.44
CA GLY A 38 -10.79 2.67 -6.15
C GLY A 38 -10.28 3.89 -5.39
N ALA A 39 -9.44 3.70 -4.36
CA ALA A 39 -8.82 4.80 -3.62
C ALA A 39 -8.02 5.75 -4.54
N ILE A 40 -7.17 5.20 -5.42
CA ILE A 40 -6.40 6.00 -6.39
C ILE A 40 -7.32 6.81 -7.29
N THR A 41 -8.40 6.23 -7.80
CA THR A 41 -9.31 6.95 -8.72
C THR A 41 -9.93 8.19 -8.07
N ILE A 42 -10.33 8.10 -6.80
CA ILE A 42 -10.85 9.26 -6.06
C ILE A 42 -9.75 10.28 -5.80
N LEU A 43 -8.57 9.83 -5.36
CA LEU A 43 -7.45 10.72 -5.05
C LEU A 43 -6.95 11.48 -6.31
N GLU A 44 -6.86 10.81 -7.45
CA GLU A 44 -6.52 11.44 -8.73
C GLU A 44 -7.60 12.44 -9.18
N PHE A 45 -8.87 12.11 -8.96
CA PHE A 45 -9.96 13.04 -9.22
C PHE A 45 -9.89 14.29 -8.33
N GLU A 46 -9.64 14.13 -7.03
CA GLU A 46 -9.41 15.24 -6.10
C GLU A 46 -8.22 16.10 -6.54
N HIS A 47 -7.14 15.47 -6.97
CA HIS A 47 -5.96 16.13 -7.53
C HIS A 47 -6.30 16.94 -8.79
N SER A 48 -7.06 16.37 -9.73
CA SER A 48 -7.48 17.06 -10.96
C SER A 48 -8.42 18.24 -10.72
N THR A 49 -9.20 18.19 -9.63
CA THR A 49 -10.15 19.24 -9.27
C THR A 49 -9.56 20.32 -8.35
N GLY A 50 -8.24 20.25 -8.07
CA GLY A 50 -7.54 21.21 -7.21
C GLY A 50 -7.95 21.14 -5.73
N ARG A 51 -8.54 20.01 -5.31
CA ARG A 51 -8.94 19.74 -3.92
C ARG A 51 -7.93 18.84 -3.21
N ASN A 52 -6.71 18.73 -3.75
CA ASN A 52 -5.67 17.96 -3.12
C ASN A 52 -5.24 18.57 -1.79
N THR A 53 -4.95 17.69 -0.85
CA THR A 53 -4.35 18.02 0.44
C THR A 53 -2.96 17.41 0.50
N GLU A 54 -2.16 17.80 1.49
CA GLU A 54 -0.87 17.12 1.77
C GLU A 54 -1.05 15.61 2.00
N MET A 55 -2.23 15.18 2.44
CA MET A 55 -2.57 13.77 2.65
C MET A 55 -2.89 13.04 1.34
N THR A 56 -3.30 13.75 0.28
CA THR A 56 -3.64 13.15 -1.02
C THR A 56 -2.44 12.42 -1.60
N ASP A 57 -1.28 13.08 -1.66
CA ASP A 57 -0.05 12.47 -2.19
C ASP A 57 0.43 11.31 -1.30
N ARG A 58 0.31 11.47 0.02
CA ARG A 58 0.64 10.41 0.99
C ARG A 58 -0.17 9.13 0.72
N TRP A 59 -1.48 9.26 0.52
CA TRP A 59 -2.37 8.13 0.24
C TRP A 59 -2.20 7.58 -1.18
N LEU A 60 -1.89 8.43 -2.18
CA LEU A 60 -1.54 7.96 -3.53
C LEU A 60 -0.29 7.09 -3.49
N GLY A 61 0.76 7.52 -2.78
CA GLY A 61 1.98 6.74 -2.60
C GLY A 61 1.70 5.40 -1.91
N TYR A 62 0.89 5.43 -0.85
CA TYR A 62 0.49 4.23 -0.10
C TYR A 62 -0.27 3.24 -0.99
N CYS A 63 -1.30 3.70 -1.71
CA CYS A 63 -2.10 2.84 -2.59
C CYS A 63 -1.28 2.28 -3.76
N ALA A 64 -0.43 3.11 -4.39
CA ALA A 64 0.46 2.68 -5.46
C ALA A 64 1.42 1.57 -4.99
N PHE A 65 2.01 1.74 -3.80
CA PHE A 65 2.87 0.75 -3.19
C PHE A 65 2.15 -0.58 -2.96
N HIS A 66 0.93 -0.54 -2.41
CA HIS A 66 0.16 -1.75 -2.11
C HIS A 66 -0.43 -2.44 -3.35
N LEU A 67 -0.53 -1.76 -4.50
CA LEU A 67 -0.80 -2.37 -5.80
C LEU A 67 0.45 -2.98 -6.46
N GLY A 68 1.64 -2.79 -5.88
CA GLY A 68 2.91 -3.25 -6.43
C GLY A 68 3.53 -2.29 -7.45
N ASP A 69 2.96 -1.10 -7.66
CA ASP A 69 3.58 -0.05 -8.48
C ASP A 69 4.59 0.76 -7.65
N TYR A 70 5.68 0.08 -7.29
CA TYR A 70 6.73 0.63 -6.44
C TYR A 70 7.44 1.82 -7.08
N LYS A 71 7.53 1.86 -8.42
CA LYS A 71 8.18 2.96 -9.14
C LYS A 71 7.35 4.24 -9.03
N ARG A 72 6.03 4.15 -9.22
CA ARG A 72 5.14 5.28 -9.01
C ARG A 72 5.15 5.75 -7.55
N ALA A 73 5.05 4.82 -6.59
CA ALA A 73 5.11 5.15 -5.17
C ALA A 73 6.41 5.88 -4.79
N MET A 74 7.55 5.40 -5.29
CA MET A 74 8.86 6.03 -5.11
C MET A 74 8.87 7.48 -5.60
N GLN A 75 8.38 7.73 -6.82
CA GLN A 75 8.32 9.08 -7.38
C GLN A 75 7.45 10.02 -6.53
N ILE A 76 6.31 9.53 -6.05
CA ILE A 76 5.44 10.31 -5.17
C ILE A 76 6.19 10.68 -3.89
N TYR A 77 6.80 9.71 -3.20
CA TYR A 77 7.55 10.01 -1.96
C TYR A 77 8.76 10.91 -2.20
N GLU A 78 9.46 10.79 -3.32
CA GLU A 78 10.54 11.72 -3.71
C GLU A 78 10.02 13.15 -3.87
N THR A 79 8.87 13.34 -4.54
CA THR A 79 8.25 14.67 -4.65
C THR A 79 7.82 15.22 -3.30
N MET A 80 7.29 14.38 -2.42
CA MET A 80 6.89 14.78 -1.06
C MET A 80 8.07 15.24 -0.20
N LEU A 81 9.29 14.72 -0.42
CA LEU A 81 10.48 15.18 0.31
C LEU A 81 10.86 16.64 0.01
N HIS A 82 10.37 17.21 -1.08
CA HIS A 82 10.58 18.62 -1.42
C HIS A 82 9.57 19.57 -0.76
N MET A 83 8.58 19.05 -0.03
CA MET A 83 7.64 19.86 0.74
C MET A 83 8.34 20.56 1.91
N THR A 84 7.79 21.69 2.37
CA THR A 84 8.33 22.47 3.50
C THR A 84 8.32 21.68 4.81
N ASN A 85 7.35 20.78 5.00
CA ASN A 85 7.24 19.92 6.17
C ASN A 85 6.73 18.52 5.76
N PRO A 86 7.61 17.65 5.22
CA PRO A 86 7.20 16.33 4.79
C PRO A 86 6.71 15.48 5.98
N PRO A 87 5.71 14.60 5.79
CA PRO A 87 5.31 13.63 6.80
C PRO A 87 6.51 12.81 7.29
N SER A 88 6.56 12.54 8.60
CA SER A 88 7.71 11.85 9.23
C SER A 88 7.95 10.44 8.71
N ASP A 89 6.92 9.79 8.15
CA ASP A 89 7.00 8.46 7.54
C ASP A 89 7.40 8.46 6.06
N THR A 90 7.52 9.63 5.42
CA THR A 90 7.87 9.74 3.99
C THR A 90 9.18 9.02 3.67
N LEU A 91 10.22 9.22 4.48
CA LEU A 91 11.53 8.60 4.27
C LEU A 91 11.49 7.07 4.44
N VAL A 92 10.80 6.55 5.44
CA VAL A 92 10.71 5.09 5.63
C VAL A 92 9.90 4.43 4.52
N ASN A 93 8.82 5.08 4.06
CA ASN A 93 8.03 4.59 2.93
C ASN A 93 8.82 4.63 1.61
N LEU A 94 9.64 5.66 1.39
CA LEU A 94 10.56 5.71 0.25
C LEU A 94 11.59 4.57 0.32
N ALA A 95 12.15 4.28 1.51
CA ALA A 95 13.07 3.16 1.69
C ALA A 95 12.39 1.81 1.40
N CYS A 96 11.12 1.63 1.77
CA CYS A 96 10.32 0.46 1.36
C CYS A 96 10.25 0.35 -0.16
N CYS A 97 9.98 1.45 -0.87
CA CYS A 97 9.95 1.44 -2.34
C CYS A 97 11.28 1.00 -2.94
N TYR A 98 12.40 1.57 -2.46
CA TYR A 98 13.74 1.16 -2.91
C TYR A 98 14.03 -0.31 -2.64
N PHE A 99 13.62 -0.84 -1.48
CA PHE A 99 13.77 -2.26 -1.17
C PHE A 99 13.04 -3.15 -2.19
N PHE A 100 11.77 -2.88 -2.47
CA PHE A 100 10.98 -3.68 -3.42
C PHE A 100 11.45 -3.50 -4.88
N LEU A 101 12.10 -2.39 -5.21
CA LEU A 101 12.77 -2.18 -6.50
C LEU A 101 14.16 -2.83 -6.58
N GLY A 102 14.65 -3.46 -5.51
CA GLY A 102 15.99 -4.08 -5.45
C GLY A 102 17.14 -3.09 -5.24
N LEU A 103 16.84 -1.83 -4.96
CA LEU A 103 17.81 -0.74 -4.75
C LEU A 103 18.29 -0.72 -3.29
N TYR A 104 18.83 -1.83 -2.81
CA TYR A 104 19.12 -2.06 -1.39
C TYR A 104 20.09 -1.05 -0.77
N SER A 105 21.16 -0.69 -1.48
CA SER A 105 22.13 0.30 -0.99
C SER A 105 21.54 1.70 -0.84
N GLN A 106 20.52 2.04 -1.63
CA GLN A 106 19.82 3.33 -1.50
C GLN A 106 18.85 3.29 -0.32
N ALA A 107 18.14 2.17 -0.15
CA ALA A 107 17.28 1.95 1.00
C ALA A 107 18.06 2.07 2.33
N GLU A 108 19.23 1.42 2.45
CA GLU A 108 20.07 1.51 3.66
C GLU A 108 20.47 2.97 3.97
N LYS A 109 20.98 3.70 2.97
CA LYS A 109 21.37 5.12 3.11
C LYS A 109 20.23 6.04 3.55
N ILE A 110 18.99 5.75 3.11
CA ILE A 110 17.83 6.52 3.56
C ILE A 110 17.51 6.18 5.01
N LEU A 111 17.52 4.89 5.38
CA LEU A 111 17.18 4.45 6.73
C LEU A 111 18.11 5.00 7.81
N ASP A 112 19.37 5.29 7.47
CA ASP A 112 20.32 5.96 8.38
C ASP A 112 19.83 7.35 8.84
N LYS A 113 19.00 8.01 8.03
CA LYS A 113 18.42 9.33 8.32
C LYS A 113 17.09 9.26 9.06
N VAL A 114 16.48 8.07 9.13
CA VAL A 114 15.16 7.86 9.73
C VAL A 114 15.33 7.56 11.22
N SER A 115 14.51 8.19 12.07
CA SER A 115 14.45 7.85 13.49
C SER A 115 14.02 6.39 13.71
N ASP A 116 14.40 5.80 14.83
CA ASP A 116 14.03 4.42 15.12
C ASP A 116 12.52 4.22 15.20
N SER A 117 12.04 3.20 14.50
CA SER A 117 10.63 2.82 14.44
C SER A 117 10.50 1.32 14.16
N PRO A 118 9.38 0.67 14.55
CA PRO A 118 9.17 -0.75 14.27
C PRO A 118 9.28 -1.09 12.77
N LEU A 119 8.78 -0.21 11.90
CA LEU A 119 8.87 -0.40 10.44
C LEU A 119 10.33 -0.33 9.95
N LYS A 120 11.12 0.64 10.45
CA LYS A 120 12.56 0.72 10.14
C LYS A 120 13.29 -0.56 10.56
N THR A 121 13.03 -1.07 11.77
CA THR A 121 13.65 -2.31 12.26
C THR A 121 13.34 -3.49 11.36
N ARG A 122 12.07 -3.69 10.98
CA ARG A 122 11.66 -4.77 10.05
C ARG A 122 12.31 -4.61 8.67
N LEU A 123 12.37 -3.38 8.14
CA LEU A 123 13.00 -3.15 6.84
C LEU A 123 14.51 -3.41 6.87
N GLN A 124 15.20 -2.97 7.92
CA GLN A 124 16.63 -3.24 8.12
C GLN A 124 16.89 -4.74 8.28
N PHE A 125 16.02 -5.45 9.00
CA PHE A 125 16.07 -6.91 9.12
C PHE A 125 16.02 -7.59 7.75
N HIS A 126 15.08 -7.22 6.88
CA HIS A 126 15.00 -7.78 5.53
C HIS A 126 16.14 -7.34 4.62
N LEU A 127 16.65 -6.11 4.75
CA LEU A 127 17.80 -5.61 4.00
C LEU A 127 19.07 -6.41 4.33
N CYS A 128 19.35 -6.65 5.61
CA CYS A 128 20.52 -7.41 6.04
C CYS A 128 20.51 -8.81 5.42
N HIS A 129 19.36 -9.47 5.38
CA HIS A 129 19.23 -10.75 4.68
C HIS A 129 19.50 -10.66 3.18
N LYS A 130 18.93 -9.66 2.49
CA LYS A 130 19.15 -9.48 1.04
C LYS A 130 20.59 -9.12 0.70
N MET A 131 21.31 -8.47 1.60
CA MET A 131 22.71 -8.07 1.43
C MET A 131 23.71 -9.13 1.95
N GLY A 132 23.23 -10.18 2.63
CA GLY A 132 24.09 -11.23 3.20
C GLY A 132 24.84 -10.81 4.48
N ASP A 133 24.40 -9.74 5.16
CA ASP A 133 25.00 -9.27 6.42
C ASP A 133 24.39 -10.03 7.60
N GLU A 134 24.90 -11.24 7.84
CA GLU A 134 24.41 -12.13 8.92
C GLU A 134 24.63 -11.54 10.33
N VAL A 135 25.64 -10.70 10.51
CA VAL A 135 25.95 -10.08 11.82
C VAL A 135 24.85 -9.09 12.18
N LYS A 136 24.58 -8.11 11.31
CA LYS A 136 23.50 -7.14 11.53
C LYS A 136 22.13 -7.82 11.54
N LEU A 137 21.94 -8.87 10.75
CA LEU A 137 20.68 -9.62 10.73
C LEU A 137 20.33 -10.19 12.10
N ILE A 138 21.30 -10.79 12.80
CA ILE A 138 21.11 -11.31 14.17
C ILE A 138 20.84 -10.17 15.16
N GLU A 139 21.49 -9.01 14.99
CA GLU A 139 21.22 -7.83 15.82
C GLU A 139 19.77 -7.34 15.66
N PHE A 140 19.29 -7.19 14.42
CA PHE A 140 17.91 -6.77 14.17
C PHE A 140 16.89 -7.83 14.56
N HIS A 141 17.20 -9.13 14.40
CA HIS A 141 16.36 -10.22 14.88
C HIS A 141 16.05 -10.07 16.38
N LYS A 142 17.04 -9.72 17.19
CA LYS A 142 16.87 -9.52 18.64
C LYS A 142 16.01 -8.29 19.00
N LYS A 143 15.84 -7.35 18.07
CA LYS A 143 15.00 -6.15 18.26
C LYS A 143 13.53 -6.41 17.93
N LEU A 144 13.21 -7.52 17.24
CA LEU A 144 11.85 -7.91 16.92
C LEU A 144 11.11 -8.39 18.18
N GLN A 145 9.83 -8.07 18.24
CA GLN A 145 8.95 -8.35 19.37
C GLN A 145 7.91 -9.41 19.02
N ASN A 146 7.19 -9.92 20.02
CA ASN A 146 6.09 -10.87 19.82
C ASN A 146 4.78 -10.16 19.41
N ILE A 147 4.84 -9.42 18.30
CA ILE A 147 3.69 -8.76 17.67
C ILE A 147 3.48 -9.33 16.25
N PRO A 148 2.25 -9.30 15.71
CA PRO A 148 1.94 -9.95 14.44
C PRO A 148 2.85 -9.54 13.29
N GLU A 149 3.18 -8.25 13.16
CA GLU A 149 4.00 -7.70 12.08
C GLU A 149 5.43 -8.23 12.10
N ASP A 150 6.01 -8.35 13.29
CA ASP A 150 7.37 -8.83 13.50
C ASP A 150 7.43 -10.35 13.29
N MET A 151 6.43 -11.09 13.79
CA MET A 151 6.31 -12.53 13.56
C MET A 151 6.11 -12.87 12.08
N LEU A 152 5.35 -12.06 11.34
CA LEU A 152 5.22 -12.19 9.88
C LEU A 152 6.56 -11.93 9.17
N SER A 153 7.33 -10.95 9.64
CA SER A 153 8.67 -10.65 9.09
C SER A 153 9.65 -11.80 9.32
N LEU A 154 9.63 -12.40 10.52
CA LEU A 154 10.40 -13.60 10.85
C LEU A 154 10.00 -14.79 9.97
N ALA A 155 8.70 -15.07 9.88
CA ALA A 155 8.18 -16.17 9.08
C ALA A 155 8.56 -16.02 7.59
N ALA A 156 8.45 -14.81 7.04
CA ALA A 156 8.87 -14.50 5.67
C ALA A 156 10.36 -14.77 5.45
N LEU A 157 11.23 -14.38 6.39
CA LEU A 157 12.65 -14.68 6.31
C LEU A 157 12.92 -16.19 6.33
N HIS A 158 12.29 -16.94 7.24
CA HIS A 158 12.47 -18.38 7.33
C HIS A 158 12.05 -19.08 6.04
N TYR A 159 10.92 -18.68 5.46
CA TYR A 159 10.46 -19.19 4.17
C TYR A 159 11.49 -18.96 3.04
N LEU A 160 12.06 -17.75 2.97
CA LEU A 160 13.08 -17.39 1.98
C LEU A 160 14.43 -18.09 2.18
N ARG A 161 14.70 -18.66 3.35
CA ARG A 161 15.92 -19.43 3.63
C ARG A 161 15.75 -20.92 3.37
N SER A 162 14.50 -21.42 3.43
CA SER A 162 14.17 -22.82 3.20
C SER A 162 14.00 -23.19 1.72
N HIS A 163 13.96 -22.21 0.82
CA HIS A 163 13.74 -22.35 -0.62
C HIS A 163 14.70 -21.47 -1.40
#